data_AF-A0A483CX17-F1
#
_entry.id   AF-A0A483CX17-F1
#
_cell.length_a   1.000
_cell.length_b   1.000
_cell.length_c   1.000
_cell.angle_alpha   90.00
_cell.angle_beta   90.00
_cell.angle_gamma   90.00
#
_symmetry.space_group_name_H-M   'P 1'
#
loop_
_entity.id
_entity.type
_entity.pdbx_description
1 polymer ?
#
loop_
_entity_poly.entity_id
_entity_poly.type
_entity_poly.pdbx_seq_one_letter_code
_entity_poly.pdbx_strand_id
1 'polypeptide(L)'
;MAWTHSARSWTPGAEPSHDTRVEGGVLNSFWTSWVCEINTYKCSYTQPEKERSMVDLTVKMIIEVQIHIIMASKHQEDEGTEGLVRDHGTLDYLVDEMNYINDSCTKAALMLHGIASRHPFYQGNKRTALAIAEIILMLEGGWYIAAEDEAIDLYVREVACYQHDLNEVKCWLQKNCQKM
;
A
#
# COMPACT_ATOMS: atom_id res chain seq x y z
N MET A 1 -37.75 -3.96 36.25
CA MET A 1 -36.50 -3.35 35.71
C MET A 1 -35.80 -4.41 34.90
N ALA A 2 -36.01 -4.41 33.58
CA ALA A 2 -35.40 -5.39 32.67
C ALA A 2 -34.33 -4.67 31.86
N TRP A 3 -33.09 -5.10 32.02
CA TRP A 3 -31.97 -4.70 31.19
C TRP A 3 -31.98 -5.56 29.92
N THR A 4 -32.18 -4.96 28.76
CA THR A 4 -31.99 -5.62 27.46
C THR A 4 -30.66 -5.17 26.87
N HIS A 5 -29.70 -6.08 26.80
CA HIS A 5 -28.51 -5.91 25.97
C HIS A 5 -28.91 -6.07 24.50
N SER A 6 -28.82 -4.98 23.73
CA SER A 6 -28.80 -5.02 22.28
C SER A 6 -27.36 -5.17 21.82
N ALA A 7 -26.93 -6.41 21.60
CA ALA A 7 -25.73 -6.68 20.83
C ALA A 7 -26.04 -6.33 19.36
N ARG A 8 -25.51 -5.20 18.87
CA ARG A 8 -25.46 -4.93 17.42
C ARG A 8 -24.43 -5.86 16.80
N SER A 9 -24.89 -6.86 16.08
CA SER A 9 -24.09 -7.64 15.14
C SER A 9 -23.56 -6.68 14.05
N TRP A 10 -22.25 -6.49 14.02
CA TRP A 10 -21.54 -5.73 13.00
C TRP A 10 -21.32 -6.64 11.78
N THR A 11 -21.89 -6.27 10.64
CA THR A 11 -21.59 -6.90 9.35
C THR A 11 -20.41 -6.16 8.71
N PRO A 12 -19.37 -6.85 8.23
CA PRO A 12 -18.29 -6.21 7.48
C PRO A 12 -18.87 -5.58 6.22
N GLY A 13 -18.84 -4.25 6.13
CA GLY A 13 -19.15 -3.55 4.89
C GLY A 13 -18.10 -3.90 3.86
N ALA A 14 -18.47 -4.66 2.83
CA ALA A 14 -17.62 -4.90 1.69
C ALA A 14 -17.35 -3.58 0.97
N GLU A 15 -16.09 -3.13 0.94
CA GLU A 15 -15.65 -2.04 0.07
C GLU A 15 -16.09 -2.35 -1.38
N PRO A 16 -16.72 -1.43 -2.13
CA PRO A 16 -17.21 -1.68 -3.49
C PRO A 16 -16.11 -2.11 -4.47
N SER A 17 -16.47 -2.93 -5.46
CA SER A 17 -15.56 -3.71 -6.34
C SER A 17 -15.40 -3.17 -7.76
N HIS A 18 -15.62 -1.88 -7.98
CA HIS A 18 -15.54 -1.32 -9.32
C HIS A 18 -14.84 0.03 -9.31
N ASP A 19 -13.53 0.01 -9.54
CA ASP A 19 -12.91 1.05 -10.37
C ASP A 19 -11.75 0.43 -11.17
N THR A 20 -12.01 0.25 -12.46
CA THR A 20 -11.00 -0.03 -13.48
C THR A 20 -9.96 1.08 -13.45
N ARG A 21 -8.68 0.73 -13.46
CA ARG A 21 -7.58 1.67 -13.69
C ARG A 21 -7.98 2.62 -14.82
N VAL A 22 -8.11 3.90 -14.48
CA VAL A 22 -8.47 4.95 -15.44
C VAL A 22 -7.56 4.81 -16.66
N GLU A 23 -8.12 4.64 -17.86
CA GLU A 23 -7.36 4.56 -19.11
C GLU A 23 -6.37 5.73 -19.17
N GLY A 24 -5.07 5.40 -19.16
CA GLY A 24 -4.01 6.38 -18.91
C GLY A 24 -3.83 6.59 -17.41
N GLY A 25 -2.95 5.77 -16.83
CA GLY A 25 -2.76 5.67 -15.39
C GLY A 25 -2.78 7.02 -14.67
N VAL A 26 -3.39 7.01 -13.49
CA VAL A 26 -3.36 8.08 -12.46
C VAL A 26 -1.91 8.36 -11.96
N LEU A 27 -0.91 7.85 -12.68
CA LEU A 27 0.40 7.47 -12.22
C LEU A 27 1.58 8.16 -12.95
N ASN A 28 1.37 9.25 -13.70
CA ASN A 28 2.49 9.80 -14.50
C ASN A 28 3.07 11.14 -14.02
N SER A 29 2.29 12.20 -13.78
CA SER A 29 2.87 13.51 -13.42
C SER A 29 3.17 13.68 -11.93
N PHE A 30 2.22 13.31 -11.06
CA PHE A 30 2.41 13.37 -9.61
C PHE A 30 3.54 12.42 -9.17
N TRP A 31 3.55 11.20 -9.72
CA TRP A 31 4.48 10.15 -9.34
C TRP A 31 5.90 10.41 -9.85
N THR A 32 6.08 10.90 -11.07
CA THR A 32 7.42 11.32 -11.53
C THR A 32 7.95 12.49 -10.69
N SER A 33 7.11 13.46 -10.35
CA SER A 33 7.48 14.61 -9.52
C SER A 33 7.80 14.19 -8.08
N TRP A 34 6.97 13.36 -7.46
CA TRP A 34 7.13 12.92 -6.07
C TRP A 34 8.29 11.91 -5.92
N VAL A 35 8.49 11.00 -6.88
CA VAL A 35 9.70 10.15 -6.94
C VAL A 35 10.96 11.02 -7.09
N CYS A 36 10.91 12.09 -7.87
CA CYS A 36 12.00 13.07 -7.91
C CYS A 36 12.21 13.75 -6.56
N GLU A 37 11.15 14.15 -5.85
CA GLU A 37 11.25 14.73 -4.51
C GLU A 37 11.83 13.75 -3.47
N ILE A 38 11.45 12.48 -3.48
CA ILE A 38 12.07 11.45 -2.64
C ILE A 38 13.57 11.33 -2.93
N ASN A 39 13.94 11.37 -4.21
CA ASN A 39 15.36 11.33 -4.60
C ASN A 39 16.11 12.63 -4.26
N THR A 40 15.47 13.79 -4.13
CA THR A 40 16.15 15.03 -3.70
C THR A 40 16.38 15.10 -2.20
N TYR A 41 15.58 14.43 -1.37
CA TYR A 41 15.87 14.26 0.07
C TYR A 41 17.16 13.46 0.35
N LYS A 42 17.80 12.85 -0.66
CA LYS A 42 19.11 12.17 -0.55
C LYS A 42 20.31 13.12 -0.43
N CYS A 43 20.14 14.44 -0.55
CA CYS A 43 21.25 15.41 -0.50
C CYS A 43 21.25 16.24 0.80
N SER A 44 21.58 15.64 1.95
CA SER A 44 22.06 16.43 3.12
C SER A 44 22.64 15.65 4.31
N TYR A 45 22.73 14.31 4.32
CA TYR A 45 23.35 13.60 5.46
C TYR A 45 24.24 12.44 5.04
N THR A 46 25.55 12.61 5.24
CA THR A 46 26.57 11.57 5.11
C THR A 46 26.80 10.88 6.45
N GLN A 47 26.43 9.61 6.56
CA GLN A 47 26.89 8.71 7.63
C GLN A 47 27.43 7.40 7.01
N PRO A 48 28.45 6.77 7.63
CA PRO A 48 29.30 5.80 6.96
C PRO A 48 28.67 4.41 6.81
N GLU A 49 29.00 3.78 5.68
CA GLU A 49 28.87 2.37 5.27
C GLU A 49 28.12 1.39 6.19
N LYS A 50 26.81 1.28 5.96
CA LYS A 50 26.10 -0.01 5.97
C LYS A 50 25.29 -0.01 4.68
N GLU A 51 25.40 -1.06 3.87
CA GLU A 51 24.71 -1.21 2.57
C GLU A 51 23.18 -1.15 2.82
N ARG A 52 22.66 0.08 2.87
CA ARG A 52 21.30 0.44 3.27
C ARG A 52 20.46 0.51 2.01
N SER A 53 19.33 -0.19 2.01
CA SER A 53 18.40 -0.22 0.88
C SER A 53 18.07 1.18 0.40
N MET A 54 17.99 1.34 -0.92
CA MET A 54 18.08 2.63 -1.60
C MET A 54 16.84 3.54 -1.47
N VAL A 55 15.84 3.15 -0.68
CA VAL A 55 14.71 3.98 -0.22
C VAL A 55 14.36 3.59 1.23
N ASP A 56 14.37 4.55 2.15
CA ASP A 56 13.86 4.39 3.52
C ASP A 56 12.44 4.98 3.53
N LEU A 57 11.42 4.16 3.23
CA LEU A 57 10.04 4.63 3.29
C LEU A 57 9.65 4.83 4.74
N THR A 58 9.10 6.00 5.06
CA THR A 58 8.63 6.32 6.41
C THR A 58 7.11 6.19 6.51
N VAL A 59 6.58 6.06 7.73
CA VAL A 59 5.13 6.10 7.98
C VAL A 59 4.50 7.36 7.40
N LYS A 60 5.18 8.51 7.50
CA LYS A 60 4.72 9.78 6.91
C LYS A 60 4.53 9.67 5.40
N MET A 61 5.44 9.01 4.69
CA MET A 61 5.32 8.82 3.24
C MET A 61 4.15 7.91 2.87
N ILE A 62 3.88 6.86 3.66
CA ILE A 62 2.72 5.99 3.45
C ILE A 62 1.41 6.78 3.65
N ILE A 63 1.35 7.62 4.69
CA ILE A 63 0.21 8.51 4.95
C ILE A 63 0.04 9.50 3.80
N GLU A 64 1.12 10.10 3.29
CA GLU A 64 1.07 10.99 2.12
C GLU A 64 0.52 10.28 0.89
N VAL A 65 0.98 9.06 0.60
CA VAL A 65 0.43 8.26 -0.51
C VAL A 65 -1.08 8.03 -0.32
N GLN A 66 -1.51 7.68 0.89
CA GLN A 66 -2.93 7.49 1.18
C GLN A 66 -3.74 8.78 1.01
N ILE A 67 -3.24 9.94 1.46
CA ILE A 67 -3.87 11.25 1.26
C ILE A 67 -4.12 11.48 -0.24
N HIS A 68 -3.11 11.26 -1.08
CA HIS A 68 -3.26 11.46 -2.53
C HIS A 68 -4.26 10.49 -3.17
N ILE A 69 -4.27 9.23 -2.71
CA ILE A 69 -5.24 8.23 -3.18
C ILE A 69 -6.67 8.63 -2.83
N ILE A 70 -6.91 9.09 -1.60
CA ILE A 70 -8.23 9.53 -1.14
C ILE A 70 -8.66 10.81 -1.87
N MET A 71 -7.77 11.80 -1.99
CA MET A 71 -8.06 13.06 -2.67
C MET A 71 -8.38 12.88 -4.17
N ALA A 72 -7.78 11.87 -4.81
CA ALA A 72 -8.05 11.53 -6.20
C ALA A 72 -9.31 10.66 -6.37
N SER A 73 -9.87 10.14 -5.29
CA SER A 73 -11.01 9.24 -5.31
C SER A 73 -12.31 9.97 -5.65
N LYS A 74 -13.23 9.23 -6.29
CA LYS A 74 -14.61 9.67 -6.54
C LYS A 74 -15.63 8.97 -5.63
N HIS A 75 -15.15 8.13 -4.71
CA HIS A 75 -16.01 7.39 -3.79
C HIS A 75 -16.47 8.28 -2.65
N GLN A 76 -17.77 8.34 -2.42
CA GLN A 76 -18.35 9.16 -1.37
C GLN A 76 -17.86 8.72 0.03
N GLU A 77 -17.61 7.43 0.22
CA GLU A 77 -17.09 6.89 1.48
C GLU A 77 -15.65 7.34 1.81
N ASP A 78 -14.90 7.83 0.83
CA ASP A 78 -13.53 8.32 1.01
C ASP A 78 -13.49 9.79 1.48
N GLU A 79 -14.58 10.54 1.33
CA GLU A 79 -14.62 11.97 1.65
C GLU A 79 -14.27 12.24 3.13
N GLY A 80 -13.25 13.07 3.37
CA GLY A 80 -12.81 13.44 4.72
C GLY A 80 -11.99 12.36 5.44
N THR A 81 -11.55 11.32 4.73
CA THR A 81 -10.74 10.22 5.29
C THR A 81 -9.25 10.29 4.94
N GLU A 82 -8.83 11.37 4.28
CA GLU A 82 -7.44 11.64 3.95
C GLU A 82 -6.55 11.66 5.19
N GLY A 83 -5.48 10.87 5.17
CA GLY A 83 -4.52 10.79 6.25
C GLY A 83 -5.07 10.25 7.57
N LEU A 84 -6.34 9.79 7.62
CA LEU A 84 -6.94 9.25 8.82
C LEU A 84 -6.41 7.83 9.06
N VAL A 85 -5.44 7.74 9.98
CA VAL A 85 -4.87 6.49 10.46
C VAL A 85 -5.72 5.95 11.61
N ARG A 86 -6.17 4.71 11.47
CA ARG A 86 -6.87 3.92 12.50
C ARG A 86 -5.89 3.23 13.44
N ASP A 87 -4.77 2.74 12.91
CA ASP A 87 -3.76 1.99 13.66
C ASP A 87 -2.34 2.38 13.23
N HIS A 88 -1.71 3.27 13.99
CA HIS A 88 -0.32 3.68 13.79
C HIS A 88 0.66 2.55 14.09
N GLY A 89 0.37 1.69 15.07
CA GLY A 89 1.29 0.62 15.48
C GLY A 89 1.49 -0.40 14.36
N THR A 90 0.44 -0.68 13.57
CA THR A 90 0.58 -1.48 12.35
C THR A 90 1.51 -0.83 11.33
N LEU A 91 1.41 0.49 11.11
CA LEU A 91 2.28 1.18 10.15
C LEU A 91 3.74 1.22 10.62
N ASP A 92 3.95 1.53 11.90
CA ASP A 92 5.29 1.55 12.51
C ASP A 92 5.96 0.17 12.37
N TYR A 93 5.24 -0.90 12.73
CA TYR A 93 5.72 -2.27 12.57
C TYR A 93 6.06 -2.61 11.11
N LEU A 94 5.19 -2.28 10.16
CA LEU A 94 5.42 -2.60 8.75
C LEU A 94 6.65 -1.87 8.18
N VAL A 95 6.81 -0.60 8.53
CA VAL A 95 7.97 0.20 8.11
C VAL A 95 9.25 -0.35 8.72
N ASP A 96 9.25 -0.65 10.02
CA ASP A 96 10.40 -1.22 10.70
C ASP A 96 10.82 -2.54 10.04
N GLU A 97 9.89 -3.49 9.90
CA GLU A 97 10.16 -4.80 9.30
C GLU A 97 10.65 -4.67 7.84
N MET A 98 10.00 -3.83 7.04
CA MET A 98 10.37 -3.61 5.64
C MET A 98 11.81 -3.09 5.52
N ASN A 99 12.21 -2.18 6.41
CA ASN A 99 13.54 -1.59 6.42
C ASN A 99 14.66 -2.58 6.82
N TYR A 100 14.32 -3.73 7.42
CA TYR A 100 15.28 -4.82 7.65
C TYR A 100 15.41 -5.80 6.48
N ILE A 101 14.47 -5.77 5.53
CA ILE A 101 14.47 -6.67 4.38
C ILE A 101 15.29 -6.05 3.24
N ASN A 102 16.12 -6.84 2.55
CA ASN A 102 16.89 -6.35 1.39
C ASN A 102 16.23 -6.65 0.04
N ASP A 103 15.40 -7.69 -0.03
CA ASP A 103 14.73 -8.12 -1.26
C ASP A 103 13.49 -7.26 -1.52
N SER A 104 13.50 -6.50 -2.62
CA SER A 104 12.42 -5.56 -2.97
C SER A 104 11.07 -6.26 -3.18
N CYS A 105 11.06 -7.48 -3.73
CA CYS A 105 9.84 -8.26 -3.89
C CYS A 105 9.25 -8.68 -2.53
N THR A 106 10.11 -9.10 -1.58
CA THR A 106 9.69 -9.43 -0.22
C THR A 106 9.17 -8.19 0.52
N LYS A 107 9.82 -7.03 0.36
CA LYS A 107 9.31 -5.75 0.91
C LYS A 107 7.93 -5.41 0.34
N ALA A 108 7.78 -5.47 -0.97
CA ALA A 108 6.52 -5.18 -1.65
C ALA A 108 5.40 -6.13 -1.18
N ALA A 109 5.70 -7.42 -1.06
CA ALA A 109 4.76 -8.40 -0.52
C ALA A 109 4.34 -8.10 0.92
N LEU A 110 5.30 -7.75 1.78
CA LEU A 110 5.05 -7.39 3.17
C LEU A 110 4.12 -6.19 3.28
N MET A 111 4.38 -5.13 2.50
CA MET A 111 3.58 -3.92 2.51
C MET A 111 2.18 -4.14 1.91
N LEU A 112 2.08 -4.87 0.80
CA LEU A 112 0.82 -5.21 0.16
C LEU A 112 -0.07 -6.02 1.12
N HIS A 113 0.45 -7.13 1.64
CA HIS A 113 -0.27 -7.98 2.57
C HIS A 113 -0.61 -7.24 3.87
N GLY A 114 0.38 -6.54 4.44
CA GLY A 114 0.27 -5.87 5.72
C GLY A 114 -0.79 -4.76 5.74
N ILE A 115 -0.74 -3.84 4.79
CA ILE A 115 -1.69 -2.72 4.73
C ILE A 115 -3.09 -3.23 4.31
N ALA A 116 -3.17 -4.13 3.32
CA ALA A 116 -4.46 -4.60 2.82
C ALA A 116 -5.24 -5.42 3.86
N SER A 117 -4.58 -6.32 4.59
CA SER A 117 -5.26 -7.19 5.57
C SER A 117 -5.50 -6.51 6.92
N ARG A 118 -4.55 -5.70 7.41
CA ARG A 118 -4.65 -5.11 8.76
C ARG A 118 -5.41 -3.78 8.78
N HIS A 119 -5.69 -3.20 7.62
CA HIS A 119 -6.47 -1.97 7.44
C HIS A 119 -6.03 -0.83 8.39
N PRO A 120 -4.79 -0.34 8.30
CA PRO A 120 -4.31 0.72 9.20
C PRO A 120 -4.97 2.08 8.96
N PHE A 121 -5.67 2.30 7.84
CA PHE A 121 -6.41 3.52 7.52
C PHE A 121 -7.92 3.32 7.65
N TYR A 122 -8.64 4.43 7.80
CA TYR A 122 -10.11 4.40 7.73
C TYR A 122 -10.64 4.00 6.35
N GLN A 123 -10.00 4.48 5.29
CA GLN A 123 -10.31 4.13 3.90
C GLN A 123 -9.07 4.05 3.01
N GLY A 124 -9.23 3.46 1.83
CA GLY A 124 -8.17 3.39 0.83
C GLY A 124 -7.09 2.36 1.12
N ASN A 125 -7.31 1.42 2.03
CA ASN A 125 -6.32 0.43 2.46
C ASN A 125 -5.78 -0.41 1.29
N LYS A 126 -6.66 -1.00 0.48
CA LYS A 126 -6.26 -1.81 -0.69
C LYS A 126 -5.47 -1.01 -1.73
N ARG A 127 -5.96 0.18 -2.06
CA ARG A 127 -5.32 1.10 -3.02
C ARG A 127 -3.95 1.56 -2.53
N THR A 128 -3.84 1.90 -1.25
CA THR A 128 -2.57 2.28 -0.61
C THR A 128 -1.60 1.11 -0.58
N ALA A 129 -2.06 -0.08 -0.23
CA ALA A 129 -1.24 -1.29 -0.20
C ALA A 129 -0.61 -1.60 -1.57
N LEU A 130 -1.42 -1.54 -2.62
CA LEU A 130 -0.96 -1.74 -4.00
C LEU A 130 0.04 -0.66 -4.42
N ALA A 131 -0.29 0.62 -4.19
CA ALA A 131 0.58 1.73 -4.57
C ALA A 131 1.95 1.65 -3.87
N ILE A 132 1.98 1.36 -2.57
CA ILE A 132 3.25 1.19 -1.83
C ILE A 132 4.07 0.02 -2.38
N ALA A 133 3.42 -1.10 -2.71
CA ALA A 133 4.10 -2.24 -3.30
C ALA A 133 4.71 -1.90 -4.68
N GLU A 134 3.98 -1.20 -5.53
CA GLU A 134 4.46 -0.74 -6.84
C GLU A 134 5.64 0.24 -6.71
N ILE A 135 5.58 1.19 -5.77
CA ILE A 135 6.69 2.12 -5.49
C ILE A 135 7.97 1.34 -5.13
N ILE A 136 7.86 0.37 -4.24
CA ILE A 136 9.02 -0.43 -3.80
C ILE A 136 9.61 -1.22 -4.98
N LEU A 137 8.75 -1.89 -5.75
CA LEU A 137 9.18 -2.66 -6.93
C LEU A 137 9.88 -1.77 -7.97
N MET A 138 9.32 -0.59 -8.22
CA MET A 138 9.84 0.37 -9.18
C MET A 138 11.18 0.95 -8.73
N LEU A 139 11.26 1.46 -7.50
CA LEU A 139 12.43 2.22 -7.02
C LEU A 139 13.61 1.33 -6.61
N GLU A 140 13.36 0.17 -6.03
CA GLU A 140 14.43 -0.71 -5.56
C GLU A 140 14.75 -1.83 -6.54
N GLY A 141 13.74 -2.34 -7.25
CA GLY A 141 13.93 -3.47 -8.15
C GLY A 141 14.00 -3.12 -9.64
N GLY A 142 13.43 -1.99 -10.06
CA GLY A 142 13.16 -1.71 -11.47
C GLY A 142 12.13 -2.68 -12.08
N TRP A 143 11.13 -3.10 -11.30
CA TRP A 143 10.04 -3.96 -11.75
C TRP A 143 8.71 -3.21 -11.73
N TYR A 144 7.74 -3.71 -12.48
CA TYR A 144 6.35 -3.29 -12.42
C TYR A 144 5.43 -4.52 -12.44
N ILE A 145 4.22 -4.39 -11.89
CA ILE A 145 3.19 -5.43 -11.95
C ILE A 145 2.59 -5.42 -13.36
N ALA A 146 2.75 -6.51 -14.08
CA ALA A 146 2.36 -6.73 -15.47
C ALA A 146 1.12 -7.62 -15.62
N ALA A 147 0.26 -7.65 -14.60
CA ALA A 147 -1.06 -8.29 -14.65
C ALA A 147 -2.13 -7.31 -15.13
N GLU A 148 -3.23 -7.85 -15.65
CA GLU A 148 -4.42 -7.06 -16.00
C GLU A 148 -5.05 -6.45 -14.73
N ASP A 149 -5.65 -5.27 -14.86
CA ASP A 149 -6.14 -4.50 -13.71
C ASP A 149 -7.22 -5.23 -12.91
N GLU A 150 -8.12 -5.95 -13.59
CA GLU A 150 -9.15 -6.76 -12.94
C GLU A 150 -8.53 -7.90 -12.13
N ALA A 151 -7.44 -8.49 -12.61
CA ALA A 151 -6.73 -9.54 -11.90
C ALA A 151 -6.01 -8.98 -10.66
N ILE A 152 -5.46 -7.77 -10.76
CA ILE A 152 -4.84 -7.07 -9.63
C ILE A 152 -5.91 -6.73 -8.58
N ASP A 153 -7.03 -6.11 -8.96
CA ASP A 153 -8.09 -5.73 -8.01
C ASP A 153 -8.65 -6.95 -7.28
N LEU A 154 -8.96 -8.02 -8.02
CA LEU A 154 -9.43 -9.27 -7.46
C LEU A 154 -8.43 -9.82 -6.43
N TYR A 155 -7.15 -9.90 -6.81
CA TYR A 155 -6.13 -10.45 -5.93
C TYR A 155 -5.94 -9.62 -4.66
N VAL A 156 -5.85 -8.29 -4.76
CA VAL A 156 -5.71 -7.42 -3.58
C VAL A 156 -6.95 -7.50 -2.67
N ARG A 157 -8.15 -7.70 -3.24
CA ARG A 157 -9.37 -7.94 -2.47
C ARG A 157 -9.32 -9.28 -1.72
N GLU A 158 -8.82 -10.33 -2.34
CA GLU A 158 -8.63 -11.64 -1.69
C GLU A 158 -7.62 -11.54 -0.54
N VAL A 159 -6.52 -10.81 -0.74
CA VAL A 159 -5.52 -10.52 0.31
C VAL A 159 -6.16 -9.78 1.49
N ALA A 160 -6.96 -8.74 1.23
CA ALA A 160 -7.69 -8.02 2.27
C ALA A 160 -8.69 -8.91 3.03
N CYS A 161 -9.20 -9.96 2.38
CA CYS A 161 -10.07 -10.96 2.98
C CYS A 161 -9.32 -12.12 3.67
N TYR A 162 -8.01 -12.00 3.90
CA TYR A 162 -7.16 -13.04 4.51
C TYR A 162 -7.15 -14.37 3.76
N GLN A 163 -7.38 -14.36 2.44
CA GLN A 163 -7.37 -15.58 1.63
C GLN A 163 -5.98 -15.99 1.16
N HIS A 164 -5.00 -15.08 1.25
CA HIS A 164 -3.61 -15.32 0.89
C HIS A 164 -2.70 -14.89 2.04
N ASP A 165 -1.74 -15.74 2.38
CA ASP A 165 -0.67 -15.39 3.31
C ASP A 165 0.45 -14.58 2.63
N LEU A 166 1.41 -14.11 3.43
CA LEU A 166 2.52 -13.30 2.95
C LEU A 166 3.37 -14.01 1.86
N ASN A 167 3.57 -15.33 1.97
CA ASN A 167 4.36 -16.08 0.99
C ASN A 167 3.60 -16.23 -0.32
N GLU A 168 2.28 -16.43 -0.26
CA GLU A 168 1.42 -16.51 -1.43
C GLU A 168 1.41 -15.16 -2.19
N VAL A 169 1.31 -14.05 -1.46
CA VAL A 169 1.41 -12.69 -2.04
C VAL A 169 2.76 -12.49 -2.72
N LYS A 170 3.86 -12.89 -2.07
CA LYS A 170 5.19 -12.82 -2.67
C LYS A 170 5.28 -13.66 -3.95
N CYS A 171 4.80 -14.90 -3.93
CA CYS A 171 4.80 -15.77 -5.09
C CYS A 171 3.94 -15.20 -6.24
N TRP A 172 2.82 -14.56 -5.92
CA TRP A 172 2.00 -13.89 -6.92
C TRP A 172 2.74 -12.70 -7.55
N LEU A 173 3.40 -11.86 -6.75
CA LEU A 173 4.21 -10.75 -7.27
C LEU A 173 5.35 -11.26 -8.17
N GLN A 174 6.08 -12.30 -7.77
CA GLN A 174 7.16 -12.88 -8.57
C GLN A 174 6.70 -13.39 -9.94
N LYS A 175 5.47 -13.90 -10.03
CA LYS A 175 4.88 -14.41 -11.29
C LYS A 175 4.33 -13.30 -12.18
N ASN A 176 3.86 -12.23 -11.58
CA ASN A 176 3.14 -11.16 -12.27
C ASN A 176 3.96 -9.87 -12.42
N CYS A 177 5.23 -9.84 -12.00
CA CYS A 177 6.10 -8.69 -12.21
C CYS A 177 7.03 -8.89 -13.42
N GLN A 178 7.29 -7.80 -14.13
CA GLN A 178 8.27 -7.74 -15.21
C GLN A 178 9.28 -6.62 -14.94
N LYS A 179 10.48 -6.78 -15.46
CA LYS A 179 11.51 -5.75 -15.38
C LYS A 179 11.18 -4.63 -16.38
N MET A 180 11.38 -3.38 -15.96
CA MET A 180 11.24 -2.19 -16.81
C MET A 180 12.25 -2.17 -17.96
#